data_AF-A0A520A2L6-F1
#
_entry.id   AF-A0A520A2L6-F1
#
_cell.length_a   1.000
_cell.length_b   1.000
_cell.length_c   1.000
_cell.angle_alpha   90.00
_cell.angle_beta   90.00
_cell.angle_gamma   90.00
#
_symmetry.space_group_name_H-M   'P 1'
#
loop_
_entity.id
_entity.type
_entity.pdbx_description
1 polymer ?
#
loop_
_entity_poly.entity_id
_entity_poly.type
_entity_poly.pdbx_seq_one_letter_code
_entity_poly.pdbx_strand_id
1 'polypeptide(L)'
;EDGTYLVLYTQWNKKTPRLGSATSKDLITWEKHGPIFQDAYNGKFHNIASKSASILTVLKDGKLVITKHKGKYWMYWGEHHVYAATSENLVDWAPVVNEDGSLKELVSPRKGYFDSSLTECGPPALLTSKGIVLLYNGKNSSGANRDPNYTANSYCAGQMLFSAEDPAKFITRLDKPFMVPTESFEKSGQYPAGTVFIEGLVYFQNKFMLYYGCADSRVSVAVYDPKKK
;
A
#
# COMPACT_ATOMS: atom_id res chain seq x y z
N GLU A 1 12.63 5.43 -13.92
CA GLU A 1 14.05 5.87 -14.06
C GLU A 1 14.17 7.12 -14.94
N ASP A 2 13.35 7.25 -15.97
CA ASP A 2 13.28 8.39 -16.91
C ASP A 2 12.74 9.72 -16.33
N GLY A 3 12.61 9.83 -15.01
CA GLY A 3 12.02 10.98 -14.33
C GLY A 3 10.50 11.12 -14.44
N THR A 4 9.77 10.12 -14.94
CA THR A 4 8.30 10.11 -14.88
C THR A 4 7.82 9.73 -13.47
N TYR A 5 6.93 10.55 -12.92
CA TYR A 5 6.16 10.24 -11.73
C TYR A 5 4.86 9.56 -12.14
N LEU A 6 4.54 8.46 -11.45
CA LEU A 6 3.25 7.79 -11.51
C LEU A 6 2.54 8.04 -10.18
N VAL A 7 1.27 8.46 -10.24
CA VAL A 7 0.38 8.43 -9.08
C VAL A 7 -0.69 7.36 -9.32
N LEU A 8 -0.87 6.49 -8.32
CA LEU A 8 -1.98 5.55 -8.22
C LEU A 8 -2.92 6.10 -7.16
N TYR A 9 -4.18 6.31 -7.52
CA TYR A 9 -5.13 7.03 -6.66
C TYR A 9 -6.54 6.44 -6.75
N THR A 10 -7.39 6.77 -5.77
CA THR A 10 -8.79 6.34 -5.79
C THR A 10 -9.66 7.37 -6.50
N GLN A 11 -10.32 6.94 -7.58
CA GLN A 11 -11.40 7.67 -8.23
C GLN A 11 -12.70 7.42 -7.46
N TRP A 12 -13.33 8.47 -6.96
CA TRP A 12 -14.57 8.35 -6.19
C TRP A 12 -15.71 9.16 -6.81
N ASN A 13 -16.72 8.47 -7.32
CA ASN A 13 -17.93 9.06 -7.92
C ASN A 13 -19.17 8.96 -7.00
N LYS A 14 -18.96 8.75 -5.70
CA LYS A 14 -20.01 8.45 -4.70
C LYS A 14 -20.76 7.11 -4.89
N LYS A 15 -20.29 6.25 -5.80
CA LYS A 15 -20.86 4.90 -6.04
C LYS A 15 -19.82 3.80 -5.87
N THR A 16 -18.75 3.82 -6.67
CA THR A 16 -17.73 2.77 -6.67
C THR A 16 -16.34 3.40 -6.60
N PRO A 17 -15.51 3.08 -5.58
CA PRO A 17 -14.12 3.51 -5.57
C PRO A 17 -13.35 2.67 -6.58
N ARG A 18 -12.55 3.30 -7.44
CA ARG A 18 -11.70 2.59 -8.40
C ARG A 18 -10.27 3.08 -8.33
N LEU A 19 -9.30 2.18 -8.40
CA LEU A 19 -7.92 2.57 -8.66
C LEU A 19 -7.82 3.18 -10.05
N GLY A 20 -7.24 4.38 -10.12
CA GLY A 20 -6.85 5.04 -11.35
C GLY A 20 -5.39 5.45 -11.33
N SER A 21 -4.86 5.82 -12.49
CA SER A 21 -3.48 6.28 -12.63
C SER A 21 -3.41 7.64 -13.32
N ALA A 22 -2.35 8.39 -12.99
CA ALA A 22 -1.96 9.58 -13.72
C ALA A 22 -0.43 9.69 -13.73
N THR A 23 0.13 10.35 -14.74
CA THR A 23 1.58 10.57 -14.88
C THR A 23 1.94 12.03 -14.98
N SER A 24 3.13 12.37 -14.53
CA SER A 24 3.68 13.74 -14.58
C SER A 24 5.20 13.72 -14.67
N LYS A 25 5.79 14.79 -15.22
CA LYS A 25 7.23 15.07 -15.19
C LYS A 25 7.61 16.13 -14.14
N ASP A 26 6.65 16.90 -13.65
CA ASP A 26 6.85 18.08 -12.80
C ASP A 26 6.09 18.02 -11.45
N LEU A 27 5.32 16.95 -11.21
CA LEU A 27 4.40 16.75 -10.07
C LEU A 27 3.24 17.76 -9.98
N ILE A 28 3.07 18.63 -10.98
CA ILE A 28 2.06 19.70 -11.01
C ILE A 28 1.06 19.43 -12.13
N THR A 29 1.55 19.17 -13.33
CA THR A 29 0.77 18.90 -14.52
C THR A 29 0.60 17.39 -14.67
N TRP A 30 -0.64 16.92 -14.60
CA TRP A 30 -0.96 15.49 -14.58
C TRP A 30 -1.82 15.10 -15.78
N GLU A 31 -1.38 14.06 -16.49
CA GLU A 31 -2.17 13.35 -17.49
C GLU A 31 -2.89 12.17 -16.82
N LYS A 32 -4.22 12.11 -16.90
CA LYS A 32 -5.02 11.04 -16.31
C LYS A 32 -5.25 9.93 -17.32
N HIS A 33 -5.03 8.69 -16.90
CA HIS A 33 -5.17 7.52 -17.77
C HIS A 33 -6.42 6.68 -17.49
N GLY A 34 -7.21 7.02 -16.47
CA GLY A 34 -8.44 6.31 -16.14
C GLY A 34 -8.24 5.14 -15.17
N PRO A 35 -9.24 4.25 -15.02
CA PRO A 35 -9.17 3.09 -14.14
C PRO A 35 -8.13 2.06 -14.61
N ILE A 36 -7.24 1.65 -13.72
CA ILE A 36 -6.08 0.81 -14.09
C ILE A 36 -6.43 -0.62 -14.51
N PHE A 37 -7.61 -1.12 -14.14
CA PHE A 37 -8.07 -2.47 -14.46
C PHE A 37 -9.13 -2.50 -15.58
N GLN A 38 -9.28 -1.41 -16.32
CA GLN A 38 -10.38 -1.25 -17.28
C GLN A 38 -10.37 -2.26 -18.42
N ASP A 39 -9.19 -2.63 -18.93
CA ASP A 39 -9.04 -3.50 -20.10
C ASP A 39 -8.66 -4.94 -19.72
N ALA A 40 -8.20 -5.15 -18.48
CA ALA A 40 -7.75 -6.44 -18.01
C ALA A 40 -8.88 -7.48 -18.04
N TYR A 41 -8.60 -8.63 -18.66
CA TYR A 41 -9.53 -9.76 -18.77
C TYR A 41 -10.88 -9.34 -19.37
N ASN A 42 -10.84 -8.62 -20.49
CA ASN A 42 -12.01 -8.09 -21.21
C ASN A 42 -12.89 -7.21 -20.30
N GLY A 43 -12.25 -6.42 -19.43
CA GLY A 43 -12.91 -5.50 -18.51
C GLY A 43 -13.59 -6.15 -17.31
N LYS A 44 -13.30 -7.43 -17.01
CA LYS A 44 -13.84 -8.15 -15.84
C LYS A 44 -13.74 -7.36 -14.53
N PHE A 45 -12.64 -6.63 -14.35
CA PHE A 45 -12.33 -5.92 -13.12
C PHE A 45 -12.60 -4.40 -13.18
N HIS A 46 -13.16 -3.88 -14.26
CA HIS A 46 -13.40 -2.43 -14.41
C HIS A 46 -14.33 -1.86 -13.33
N ASN A 47 -15.32 -2.64 -12.87
CA ASN A 47 -16.38 -2.19 -11.97
C ASN A 47 -16.23 -2.67 -10.52
N ILE A 48 -15.10 -3.26 -10.15
CA ILE A 48 -14.88 -3.67 -8.75
C ILE A 48 -14.51 -2.46 -7.89
N ALA A 49 -14.88 -2.51 -6.62
CA ALA A 49 -14.32 -1.60 -5.62
C ALA A 49 -12.82 -1.88 -5.48
N SER A 50 -11.98 -0.87 -5.76
CA SER A 50 -10.53 -0.97 -5.65
C SER A 50 -9.93 0.35 -5.20
N LYS A 51 -8.90 0.26 -4.35
CA LYS A 51 -8.11 1.38 -3.84
C LYS A 51 -6.75 0.89 -3.36
N SER A 52 -5.89 1.83 -2.99
CA SER A 52 -4.66 1.62 -2.21
C SER A 52 -3.68 0.69 -2.91
N ALA A 53 -2.74 1.27 -3.67
CA ALA A 53 -1.78 0.53 -4.48
C ALA A 53 -0.33 0.94 -4.17
N SER A 54 0.49 -0.07 -3.89
CA SER A 54 1.90 0.04 -3.54
C SER A 54 2.75 -0.56 -4.66
N ILE A 55 3.16 0.27 -5.61
CA ILE A 55 4.04 -0.14 -6.71
C ILE A 55 5.41 -0.59 -6.18
N LEU A 56 6.02 -1.58 -6.83
CA LEU A 56 7.33 -2.08 -6.47
C LEU A 56 8.44 -1.08 -6.86
N THR A 57 9.27 -0.75 -5.88
CA THR A 57 10.41 0.14 -6.01
C THR A 57 11.69 -0.50 -5.51
N VAL A 58 12.83 0.06 -5.88
CA VAL A 58 14.15 -0.28 -5.33
C VAL A 58 14.91 0.99 -5.01
N LEU A 59 15.73 0.96 -3.95
CA LEU A 59 16.67 2.04 -3.69
C LEU A 59 17.89 1.89 -4.63
N LYS A 60 18.04 2.82 -5.55
CA LYS A 60 19.14 2.87 -6.52
C LYS A 60 19.73 4.28 -6.53
N ASP A 61 21.04 4.38 -6.31
CA ASP A 61 21.78 5.65 -6.31
C ASP A 61 21.16 6.73 -5.41
N GLY A 62 20.70 6.33 -4.23
CA GLY A 62 20.07 7.22 -3.25
C GLY A 62 18.66 7.68 -3.60
N LYS A 63 18.00 7.06 -4.59
CA LYS A 63 16.62 7.35 -5.00
C LYS A 63 15.77 6.08 -5.01
N LEU A 64 14.52 6.20 -4.55
CA LEU A 64 13.53 5.15 -4.77
C LEU A 64 13.02 5.26 -6.20
N VAL A 65 13.20 4.20 -6.99
CA VAL A 65 12.75 4.14 -8.39
C VAL A 65 11.87 2.92 -8.59
N ILE A 66 10.83 3.06 -9.42
CA ILE A 66 10.00 1.93 -9.85
C ILE A 66 10.90 0.89 -10.52
N THR A 67 10.71 -0.38 -10.16
CA THR A 67 11.48 -1.50 -10.73
C THR A 67 10.57 -2.59 -11.27
N LYS A 68 11.13 -3.39 -12.19
CA LYS A 68 10.46 -4.54 -12.80
C LYS A 68 10.84 -5.82 -12.07
N HIS A 69 9.92 -6.77 -12.04
CA HIS A 69 10.19 -8.17 -11.72
C HIS A 69 9.94 -9.01 -12.99
N LYS A 70 10.96 -9.78 -13.42
CA LYS A 70 10.89 -10.63 -14.63
C LYS A 70 10.28 -9.93 -15.86
N GLY A 71 10.72 -8.69 -16.11
CA GLY A 71 10.33 -7.90 -17.29
C GLY A 71 9.03 -7.10 -17.17
N LYS A 72 8.23 -7.32 -16.11
CA LYS A 72 6.98 -6.58 -15.86
C LYS A 72 7.07 -5.69 -14.63
N TYR A 73 6.34 -4.59 -14.64
CA TYR A 73 6.09 -3.81 -13.44
C TYR A 73 5.16 -4.60 -12.51
N TRP A 74 5.37 -4.42 -11.21
CA TRP A 74 4.65 -5.13 -10.17
C TRP A 74 4.09 -4.14 -9.15
N MET A 75 2.90 -4.40 -8.63
CA MET A 75 2.35 -3.69 -7.48
C MET A 75 1.58 -4.64 -6.57
N TYR A 76 1.56 -4.31 -5.29
CA TYR A 76 0.55 -4.80 -4.35
C TYR A 76 -0.60 -3.80 -4.31
N TRP A 77 -1.83 -4.26 -4.08
CA TRP A 77 -2.96 -3.35 -3.94
C TRP A 77 -4.06 -3.96 -3.08
N GLY A 78 -4.99 -3.13 -2.60
CA GLY A 78 -6.19 -3.56 -1.90
C GLY A 78 -6.31 -3.04 -0.47
N GLU A 79 -7.52 -3.19 0.06
CA GLU A 79 -7.96 -2.73 1.38
C GLU A 79 -8.34 -3.91 2.28
N HIS A 80 -9.31 -4.73 1.83
CA HIS A 80 -9.76 -5.90 2.57
C HIS A 80 -8.75 -7.04 2.58
N HIS A 81 -7.98 -7.16 1.51
CA HIS A 81 -6.92 -8.14 1.32
C HIS A 81 -5.79 -7.46 0.56
N VAL A 82 -4.58 -8.00 0.70
CA VAL A 82 -3.47 -7.66 -0.19
C VAL A 82 -3.56 -8.54 -1.42
N TYR A 83 -3.80 -7.91 -2.57
CA TYR A 83 -3.73 -8.49 -3.90
C TYR A 83 -2.44 -8.03 -4.60
N ALA A 84 -2.24 -8.50 -5.83
CA ALA A 84 -1.19 -7.99 -6.71
C ALA A 84 -1.71 -7.74 -8.12
N ALA A 85 -0.93 -6.98 -8.90
CA ALA A 85 -1.15 -6.79 -10.32
C ALA A 85 0.20 -6.59 -11.05
N THR A 86 0.19 -6.86 -12.35
CA THR A 86 1.34 -6.63 -13.23
C THR A 86 0.99 -5.67 -14.36
N SER A 87 2.00 -4.96 -14.87
CA SER A 87 1.84 -4.05 -16.01
C SER A 87 3.08 -4.04 -16.89
N GLU A 88 2.92 -3.75 -18.17
CA GLU A 88 4.02 -3.54 -19.11
C GLU A 88 4.32 -2.05 -19.32
N ASN A 89 3.36 -1.17 -19.03
CA ASN A 89 3.40 0.26 -19.37
C ASN A 89 3.10 1.21 -18.19
N LEU A 90 2.88 0.69 -16.97
CA LEU A 90 2.52 1.43 -15.74
C LEU A 90 1.10 2.02 -15.69
N VAL A 91 0.34 1.91 -16.78
CA VAL A 91 -1.01 2.49 -16.91
C VAL A 91 -2.07 1.41 -16.90
N ASP A 92 -1.88 0.38 -17.69
CA ASP A 92 -2.78 -0.77 -17.80
C ASP A 92 -2.25 -1.90 -16.93
N TRP A 93 -3.05 -2.30 -15.95
CA TRP A 93 -2.67 -3.31 -14.97
C TRP A 93 -3.58 -4.53 -15.07
N ALA A 94 -2.98 -5.71 -15.02
CA ALA A 94 -3.68 -6.99 -14.94
C ALA A 94 -3.56 -7.53 -13.51
N PRO A 95 -4.68 -7.64 -12.75
CA PRO A 95 -4.68 -8.31 -11.45
C PRO A 95 -4.14 -9.74 -11.53
N VAL A 96 -3.40 -10.17 -10.51
CA VAL A 96 -3.03 -11.58 -10.37
C VAL A 96 -4.27 -12.37 -9.94
N VAL A 97 -4.61 -13.41 -10.69
CA VAL A 97 -5.81 -14.22 -10.47
C VAL A 97 -5.48 -15.68 -10.18
N ASN A 98 -6.40 -16.38 -9.52
CA ASN A 98 -6.39 -17.83 -9.37
C ASN A 98 -6.77 -18.52 -10.69
N GLU A 99 -6.67 -19.85 -10.74
CA GLU A 99 -7.03 -20.65 -11.92
C GLU A 99 -8.50 -20.49 -12.33
N ASP A 100 -9.40 -20.27 -11.36
CA ASP A 100 -10.82 -19.98 -11.58
C ASP A 100 -11.09 -18.51 -12.02
N GLY A 101 -10.04 -17.71 -12.13
CA GLY A 101 -10.10 -16.29 -12.49
C GLY A 101 -10.55 -15.36 -11.36
N SER A 102 -10.73 -15.83 -10.13
CA SER A 102 -10.94 -14.97 -8.95
C SER A 102 -9.65 -14.20 -8.59
N LEU A 103 -9.78 -13.08 -7.90
CA LEU A 103 -8.60 -12.33 -7.43
C LEU A 103 -7.80 -13.18 -6.44
N LYS A 104 -6.48 -13.25 -6.64
CA LYS A 104 -5.59 -14.00 -5.75
C LYS A 104 -5.29 -13.19 -4.49
N GLU A 105 -5.92 -13.53 -3.38
CA GLU A 105 -5.59 -12.99 -2.06
C GLU A 105 -4.20 -13.47 -1.63
N LEU A 106 -3.23 -12.55 -1.54
CA LEU A 106 -1.88 -12.86 -1.06
C LEU A 106 -1.80 -12.88 0.46
N VAL A 107 -2.46 -11.90 1.10
CA VAL A 107 -2.57 -11.80 2.55
C VAL A 107 -3.95 -11.27 2.92
N SER A 108 -4.55 -11.87 3.95
CA SER A 108 -5.87 -11.50 4.46
C SER A 108 -5.78 -11.10 5.95
N PRO A 109 -6.79 -10.38 6.48
CA PRO A 109 -6.88 -10.05 7.89
C PRO A 109 -6.83 -11.30 8.77
N ARG A 110 -6.25 -11.19 9.98
CA ARG A 110 -6.12 -12.33 10.92
C ARG A 110 -6.70 -12.00 12.29
N LYS A 111 -7.47 -12.95 12.84
CA LYS A 111 -8.11 -12.81 14.16
C LYS A 111 -7.04 -12.69 15.25
N GLY A 112 -7.26 -11.78 16.20
CA GLY A 112 -6.42 -11.58 17.38
C GLY A 112 -5.21 -10.65 17.18
N TYR A 113 -5.11 -9.96 16.05
CA TYR A 113 -4.01 -9.04 15.72
C TYR A 113 -4.54 -7.64 15.38
N PHE A 114 -3.65 -6.65 15.30
CA PHE A 114 -4.01 -5.27 14.93
C PHE A 114 -4.59 -5.15 13.51
N ASP A 115 -4.27 -6.10 12.62
CA ASP A 115 -4.71 -6.17 11.23
C ASP A 115 -5.85 -7.18 11.04
N SER A 116 -6.81 -7.18 11.98
CA SER A 116 -7.88 -8.18 12.03
C SER A 116 -9.12 -7.83 11.21
N SER A 117 -9.29 -6.57 10.78
CA SER A 117 -10.39 -6.14 9.93
C SER A 117 -9.97 -5.83 8.49
N LEU A 118 -8.80 -5.22 8.30
CA LEU A 118 -8.26 -4.82 6.99
C LEU A 118 -6.75 -5.00 6.97
N THR A 119 -6.21 -5.23 5.78
CA THR A 119 -4.77 -5.29 5.48
C THR A 119 -4.51 -4.42 4.25
N GLU A 120 -4.59 -3.11 4.45
CA GLU A 120 -4.63 -2.14 3.37
C GLU A 120 -3.23 -1.70 2.96
N CYS A 121 -2.95 -1.70 1.66
CA CYS A 121 -1.64 -1.32 1.14
C CYS A 121 -1.29 0.14 1.49
N GLY A 122 -0.03 0.40 1.88
CA GLY A 122 0.46 1.73 2.25
C GLY A 122 1.37 2.33 1.17
N PRO A 123 2.57 2.84 1.51
CA PRO A 123 3.49 3.43 0.54
C PRO A 123 3.99 2.40 -0.49
N PRO A 124 4.66 2.83 -1.58
CA PRO A 124 5.30 1.92 -2.54
C PRO A 124 6.14 0.83 -1.85
N ALA A 125 6.01 -0.41 -2.33
CA ALA A 125 6.74 -1.55 -1.78
C ALA A 125 8.23 -1.44 -2.12
N LEU A 126 9.10 -1.96 -1.25
CA LEU A 126 10.54 -1.82 -1.36
C LEU A 126 11.22 -3.17 -1.57
N LEU A 127 11.81 -3.37 -2.74
CA LEU A 127 12.73 -4.48 -3.00
C LEU A 127 14.04 -4.24 -2.25
N THR A 128 14.43 -5.23 -1.43
CA THR A 128 15.68 -5.24 -0.67
C THR A 128 16.44 -6.54 -0.90
N SER A 129 17.68 -6.63 -0.40
CA SER A 129 18.45 -7.88 -0.41
C SER A 129 17.84 -9.00 0.45
N LYS A 130 16.86 -8.70 1.30
CA LYS A 130 16.17 -9.68 2.17
C LYS A 130 14.80 -10.10 1.65
N GLY A 131 14.37 -9.55 0.50
CA GLY A 131 13.02 -9.71 -0.01
C GLY A 131 12.32 -8.38 -0.25
N ILE A 132 11.05 -8.44 -0.60
CA ILE A 132 10.21 -7.27 -0.86
C ILE A 132 9.45 -6.93 0.41
N VAL A 133 9.66 -5.72 0.92
CA VAL A 133 8.95 -5.21 2.10
C VAL A 133 7.74 -4.41 1.64
N LEU A 134 6.56 -4.81 2.10
CA LEU A 134 5.32 -4.04 1.95
C LEU A 134 4.97 -3.44 3.32
N LEU A 135 5.03 -2.12 3.42
CA LEU A 135 4.47 -1.40 4.56
C LEU A 135 2.96 -1.24 4.32
N TYR A 136 2.15 -1.54 5.32
CA TYR A 136 0.69 -1.60 5.17
C TYR A 136 -0.03 -1.08 6.42
N ASN A 137 -1.32 -0.80 6.27
CA ASN A 137 -2.22 -0.29 7.29
C ASN A 137 -3.18 -1.40 7.75
N GLY A 138 -3.08 -1.80 9.01
CA GLY A 138 -3.96 -2.78 9.63
C GLY A 138 -5.07 -2.08 10.42
N LYS A 139 -6.33 -2.35 10.07
CA LYS A 139 -7.48 -1.90 10.87
C LYS A 139 -7.82 -2.93 11.93
N ASN A 140 -7.81 -2.53 13.20
CA ASN A 140 -8.17 -3.40 14.30
C ASN A 140 -9.70 -3.58 14.34
N SER A 141 -10.19 -4.81 14.53
CA SER A 141 -11.62 -5.07 14.56
C SER A 141 -12.33 -4.37 15.72
N SER A 142 -13.63 -4.12 15.58
CA SER A 142 -14.47 -3.57 16.65
C SER A 142 -14.81 -4.62 17.73
N GLY A 143 -14.98 -5.89 17.32
CA GLY A 143 -15.44 -6.98 18.18
C GLY A 143 -14.35 -7.93 18.67
N ALA A 144 -14.75 -9.14 19.04
CA ALA A 144 -13.89 -10.15 19.68
C ALA A 144 -12.70 -10.63 18.84
N ASN A 145 -12.70 -10.37 17.52
CA ASN A 145 -11.60 -10.75 16.62
C ASN A 145 -10.40 -9.80 16.66
N ARG A 146 -10.46 -8.72 17.44
CA ARG A 146 -9.40 -7.70 17.54
C ARG A 146 -8.25 -8.14 18.44
N ASP A 147 -7.09 -7.49 18.31
CA ASP A 147 -6.11 -7.47 19.40
C ASP A 147 -6.56 -6.47 20.47
N PRO A 148 -6.80 -6.88 21.73
CA PRO A 148 -7.27 -5.99 22.78
C PRO A 148 -6.23 -4.96 23.24
N ASN A 149 -4.97 -5.09 22.84
CA ASN A 149 -3.91 -4.12 23.17
C ASN A 149 -4.00 -2.82 22.35
N TYR A 150 -4.78 -2.79 21.26
CA TYR A 150 -4.96 -1.62 20.41
C TYR A 150 -6.43 -1.18 20.36
N THR A 151 -6.66 0.11 20.17
CA THR A 151 -8.01 0.71 20.11
C THR A 151 -8.86 0.04 19.03
N ALA A 152 -10.11 -0.31 19.35
CA ALA A 152 -11.04 -0.86 18.35
C ALA A 152 -11.21 0.12 17.19
N ASN A 153 -11.28 -0.43 15.97
CA ASN A 153 -11.36 0.34 14.71
C ASN A 153 -10.14 1.20 14.38
N SER A 154 -9.14 1.33 15.24
CA SER A 154 -7.95 2.12 14.90
C SER A 154 -7.17 1.48 13.76
N TYR A 155 -6.47 2.31 12.99
CA TYR A 155 -5.47 1.85 12.03
C TYR A 155 -4.07 2.00 12.62
N CYS A 156 -3.32 0.91 12.59
CA CYS A 156 -1.91 0.85 12.98
C CYS A 156 -1.07 0.30 11.81
N ALA A 157 0.21 0.65 11.75
CA ALA A 157 1.05 0.29 10.60
C ALA A 157 1.82 -1.01 10.83
N GLY A 158 1.80 -1.89 9.83
CA GLY A 158 2.52 -3.15 9.79
C GLY A 158 3.55 -3.22 8.67
N GLN A 159 4.33 -4.31 8.67
CA GLN A 159 5.22 -4.66 7.57
C GLN A 159 5.03 -6.14 7.21
N MET A 160 4.98 -6.43 5.92
CA MET A 160 5.00 -7.77 5.35
C MET A 160 6.28 -7.97 4.56
N LEU A 161 6.77 -9.21 4.53
CA LEU A 161 7.90 -9.64 3.72
C LEU A 161 7.42 -10.65 2.68
N PHE A 162 7.73 -10.38 1.42
CA PHE A 162 7.53 -11.27 0.27
C PHE A 162 8.87 -11.69 -0.32
N SER A 163 8.88 -12.80 -1.04
CA SER A 163 10.08 -13.28 -1.73
C SER A 163 10.49 -12.32 -2.86
N ALA A 164 11.80 -12.09 -3.01
CA ALA A 164 12.33 -11.36 -4.17
C ALA A 164 12.23 -12.17 -5.47
N GLU A 165 12.27 -13.51 -5.37
CA GLU A 165 12.23 -14.43 -6.52
C GLU A 165 10.81 -14.69 -7.04
N ASP A 166 9.84 -14.57 -6.14
CA ASP A 166 8.41 -14.69 -6.43
C ASP A 166 7.64 -13.66 -5.58
N PRO A 167 7.31 -12.49 -6.15
CA PRO A 167 6.66 -11.41 -5.40
C PRO A 167 5.23 -11.75 -4.94
N ALA A 168 4.63 -12.84 -5.42
CA ALA A 168 3.35 -13.33 -4.89
C ALA A 168 3.54 -14.25 -3.66
N LYS A 169 4.76 -14.70 -3.37
CA LYS A 169 5.05 -15.60 -2.25
C LYS A 169 5.26 -14.81 -0.97
N PHE A 170 4.22 -14.79 -0.14
CA PHE A 170 4.29 -14.29 1.24
C PHE A 170 5.29 -15.10 2.08
N ILE A 171 6.11 -14.41 2.89
CA ILE A 171 7.07 -15.03 3.81
C ILE A 171 6.61 -14.84 5.25
N THR A 172 6.41 -13.59 5.69
CA THR A 172 6.01 -13.27 7.07
C THR A 172 5.46 -11.85 7.17
N ARG A 173 4.83 -11.51 8.30
CA ARG A 173 4.43 -10.16 8.67
C ARG A 173 4.66 -9.93 10.16
N LEU A 174 4.83 -8.68 10.57
CA LEU A 174 5.01 -8.33 11.99
C LEU A 174 3.77 -8.70 12.81
N ASP A 175 3.95 -9.31 13.98
CA ASP A 175 2.84 -9.64 14.89
C ASP A 175 2.29 -8.42 15.64
N LYS A 176 3.12 -7.40 15.82
CA LYS A 176 2.72 -6.11 16.39
C LYS A 176 2.93 -5.01 15.36
N PRO A 177 2.09 -3.97 15.32
CA PRO A 177 2.33 -2.82 14.49
C PRO A 177 3.65 -2.15 14.90
N PHE A 178 4.39 -1.63 13.93
CA PHE A 178 5.61 -0.85 14.20
C PHE A 178 5.30 0.62 14.49
N MET A 179 4.08 1.08 14.18
CA MET A 179 3.59 2.42 14.45
C MET A 179 2.11 2.37 14.83
N VAL A 180 1.73 3.09 15.87
CA VAL A 180 0.36 3.19 16.40
C VAL A 180 0.01 4.66 16.66
N PRO A 181 -1.28 5.03 16.74
CA PRO A 181 -1.67 6.37 17.17
C PRO A 181 -1.20 6.67 18.61
N THR A 182 -0.34 7.67 18.76
CA THR A 182 0.28 8.06 20.03
C THR A 182 -0.07 9.49 20.43
N GLU A 183 0.04 10.43 19.49
CA GLU A 183 -0.27 11.83 19.71
C GLU A 183 -1.76 12.11 19.65
N SER A 184 -2.21 13.19 20.28
CA SER A 184 -3.65 13.53 20.36
C SER A 184 -4.29 13.68 18.97
N PHE A 185 -3.56 14.27 18.01
CA PHE A 185 -3.99 14.45 16.63
C PHE A 185 -3.98 13.16 15.79
N GLU A 186 -3.33 12.09 16.26
CA GLU A 186 -3.35 10.75 15.64
C GLU A 186 -4.50 9.91 16.20
N LYS A 187 -4.80 10.08 17.50
CA LYS A 187 -5.78 9.29 18.24
C LYS A 187 -7.23 9.62 17.91
N SER A 188 -7.53 10.85 17.49
CA SER A 188 -8.88 11.25 17.08
C SER A 188 -8.87 12.47 16.18
N GLY A 189 -9.85 12.55 15.28
CA GLY A 189 -10.03 13.57 14.26
C GLY A 189 -11.34 13.33 13.53
N GLN A 190 -11.36 13.53 12.20
CA GLN A 190 -12.47 13.08 11.35
C GLN A 190 -12.69 11.55 11.45
N TYR A 191 -11.61 10.79 11.65
CA TYR A 191 -11.67 9.38 12.03
C TYR A 191 -11.56 9.22 13.55
N PRO A 192 -12.67 8.97 14.27
CA PRO A 192 -12.71 9.08 15.73
C PRO A 192 -11.95 7.97 16.47
N ALA A 193 -11.71 6.83 15.82
CA ALA A 193 -10.96 5.71 16.43
C ALA A 193 -9.43 5.88 16.35
N GLY A 194 -8.97 6.92 15.64
CA GLY A 194 -7.55 7.20 15.44
C GLY A 194 -6.93 6.42 14.29
N THR A 195 -5.99 7.05 13.60
CA THR A 195 -5.20 6.41 12.54
C THR A 195 -3.83 7.07 12.41
N VAL A 196 -2.83 6.21 12.16
CA VAL A 196 -1.54 6.57 11.55
C VAL A 196 -1.47 5.91 10.18
N PHE A 197 -2.16 6.50 9.20
CA PHE A 197 -2.32 5.90 7.88
C PHE A 197 -1.10 6.18 7.00
N ILE A 198 -0.19 5.21 6.90
CA ILE A 198 1.08 5.38 6.20
C ILE A 198 0.91 5.28 4.68
N GLU A 199 1.46 6.24 3.94
CA GLU A 199 1.19 6.34 2.49
C GLU A 199 2.36 6.92 1.67
N GLY A 200 3.23 7.73 2.27
CA GLY A 200 4.41 8.26 1.60
C GLY A 200 5.71 7.73 2.20
N LEU A 201 6.63 7.21 1.38
CA LEU A 201 7.97 6.83 1.83
C LEU A 201 9.02 7.42 0.88
N VAL A 202 9.94 8.20 1.44
CA VAL A 202 11.03 8.84 0.68
C VAL A 202 12.36 8.49 1.32
N TYR A 203 13.37 8.21 0.49
CA TYR A 203 14.76 8.17 0.94
C TYR A 203 15.41 9.53 0.68
N PHE A 204 15.80 10.23 1.74
CA PHE A 204 16.36 11.57 1.66
C PHE A 204 17.46 11.75 2.70
N GLN A 205 18.60 12.32 2.29
CA GLN A 205 19.76 12.55 3.17
C GLN A 205 20.16 11.32 4.01
N ASN A 206 20.20 10.15 3.38
CA ASN A 206 20.52 8.86 3.98
C ASN A 206 19.53 8.33 5.02
N LYS A 207 18.31 8.86 5.06
CA LYS A 207 17.25 8.47 5.99
C LYS A 207 15.96 8.14 5.24
N PHE A 208 15.11 7.33 5.86
CA PHE A 208 13.75 7.12 5.40
C PHE A 208 12.82 8.10 6.11
N MET A 209 12.05 8.84 5.32
CA MET A 209 10.99 9.74 5.80
C MET A 209 9.65 9.11 5.44
N LEU A 210 8.86 8.76 6.46
CA LEU A 210 7.55 8.13 6.35
C LEU A 210 6.48 9.19 6.62
N TYR A 211 5.70 9.54 5.60
CA TYR A 211 4.58 10.45 5.66
C TYR A 211 3.27 9.68 5.83
N TYR A 212 2.43 10.15 6.76
CA TYR A 212 1.19 9.46 7.12
C TYR A 212 0.06 10.43 7.47
N GLY A 213 -1.17 9.99 7.22
CA GLY A 213 -2.39 10.65 7.65
C GLY A 213 -2.64 10.41 9.13
N CYS A 214 -3.08 11.46 9.83
CA CYS A 214 -3.42 11.41 11.25
C CYS A 214 -4.92 11.63 11.43
N ALA A 215 -5.62 10.62 11.93
CA ALA A 215 -7.07 10.65 12.20
C ALA A 215 -7.95 11.25 11.07
N ASP A 216 -7.62 10.99 9.80
CA ASP A 216 -8.24 11.59 8.60
C ASP A 216 -8.29 13.13 8.63
N SER A 217 -7.27 13.78 9.19
CA SER A 217 -7.34 15.22 9.49
C SER A 217 -6.04 15.99 9.32
N ARG A 218 -4.88 15.36 9.47
CA ARG A 218 -3.56 16.01 9.34
C ARG A 218 -2.58 15.10 8.62
N VAL A 219 -1.43 15.65 8.23
CA VAL A 219 -0.27 14.91 7.72
C VAL A 219 0.88 15.11 8.70
N SER A 220 1.57 14.02 9.02
CA SER A 220 2.76 14.01 9.87
C SER A 220 3.88 13.19 9.23
N VAL A 221 5.09 13.29 9.79
CA VAL A 221 6.27 12.58 9.31
C VAL A 221 7.04 11.92 10.45
N ALA A 222 7.47 10.68 10.22
CA ALA A 222 8.40 9.96 11.08
C ALA A 222 9.70 9.67 10.31
N VAL A 223 10.84 9.66 11.01
CA VAL A 223 12.16 9.53 10.39
C VAL A 223 12.86 8.30 10.95
N TYR A 224 13.26 7.39 10.07
CA TYR A 224 14.12 6.25 10.39
C TYR A 224 15.53 6.49 9.84
N ASP A 225 16.54 6.39 10.72
CA ASP A 225 17.96 6.51 10.38
C ASP A 225 18.61 5.11 10.38
N PRO A 226 18.88 4.50 9.21
CA PRO A 226 19.46 3.17 9.12
C PRO A 226 20.85 3.02 9.76
N LYS A 227 21.54 4.14 10.05
CA LYS A 227 22.86 4.12 10.70
C LYS A 227 22.78 4.05 12.22
N LYS A 228 21.64 4.37 12.82
CA LYS A 228 21.41 4.33 14.27
C LYS A 228 20.65 3.05 14.61
N LYS A 229 21.39 1.97 14.83
CA LYS A 229 20.84 0.71 15.35
C LYS A 229 20.66 0.76 16.86
#